data_AF-A0A5C4XIS4-F1
#
_entry.id   AF-A0A5C4XIS4-F1
#
_cell.length_a   1.000
_cell.length_b   1.000
_cell.length_c   1.000
_cell.angle_alpha   90.00
_cell.angle_beta   90.00
_cell.angle_gamma   90.00
#
_symmetry.space_group_name_H-M   'P 1'
#
loop_
_entity.id
_entity.type
_entity.pdbx_description
1 polymer ?
#
loop_
_entity_poly.entity_id
_entity_poly.type
_entity_poly.pdbx_seq_one_letter_code
_entity_poly.pdbx_strand_id
1 'polypeptide(L)' 'MCSLMINAVLFGVGVITVLSVPALSAQAKYLIPGVIVASFVVTPLLCGLVARRMRIRNWGVSHWREGDLISG' A
#
# COMPACT_ATOMS: atom_id res chain seq x y z
N MET A 1 -7.10 -0.36 -5.63
CA MET A 1 -6.96 -1.81 -5.37
C MET A 1 -5.81 -2.08 -4.41
N CYS A 2 -4.56 -1.70 -4.70
CA CYS A 2 -3.42 -1.99 -3.80
C CYS A 2 -3.36 -1.15 -2.50
N SER A 3 -4.12 -0.05 -2.39
CA SER A 3 -4.09 0.83 -1.21
C SER A 3 -4.49 0.12 0.08
N LEU A 4 -5.55 -0.71 0.03
CA LEU A 4 -6.01 -1.46 1.20
C LEU A 4 -4.99 -2.48 1.67
N MET A 5 -4.34 -3.20 0.74
CA MET A 5 -3.26 -4.14 1.05
C MET A 5 -2.05 -3.44 1.68
N ILE A 6 -1.61 -2.33 1.09
CA ILE A 6 -0.48 -1.54 1.60
C ILE A 6 -0.79 -1.01 3.00
N ASN A 7 -1.99 -0.47 3.21
CA ASN A 7 -2.40 0.05 4.52
C ASN A 7 -2.42 -1.06 5.59
N ALA A 8 -2.95 -2.23 5.26
CA ALA A 8 -2.99 -3.37 6.19
C ALA A 8 -1.59 -3.85 6.58
N VAL A 9 -0.65 -3.92 5.63
CA VAL A 9 0.75 -4.29 5.90
C VAL A 9 1.44 -3.23 6.77
N LEU A 10 1.29 -1.95 6.44
CA LEU A 10 1.85 -0.85 7.23
C LEU A 10 1.33 -0.84 8.67
N PHE A 11 0.02 -0.99 8.82
CA PHE A 11 -0.62 -1.07 10.13
C PHE A 11 -0.11 -2.27 10.92
N GLY A 12 -0.07 -3.46 10.30
CA GLY A 12 0.41 -4.68 10.95
C GLY A 12 1.85 -4.56 11.42
N VAL A 13 2.76 -4.09 10.56
CA VAL A 13 4.17 -3.86 10.92
C VAL A 13 4.27 -2.83 12.05
N GLY A 14 3.54 -1.71 11.96
CA GLY A 14 3.53 -0.69 13.00
C GLY A 14 3.06 -1.22 14.35
N VAL A 15 1.97 -1.98 14.40
CA VAL A 15 1.47 -2.58 15.64
C VAL A 15 2.44 -3.61 16.20
N ILE A 16 3.03 -4.47 15.35
CA ILE A 16 4.05 -5.43 15.79
C ILE A 16 5.22 -4.69 16.43
N THR A 17 5.74 -3.62 15.80
CA THR A 17 6.86 -2.86 16.37
C THR A 17 6.54 -2.22 17.73
N VAL A 18 5.30 -1.71 17.90
CA VAL A 18 4.85 -1.12 19.18
C VAL A 18 4.76 -2.18 20.28
N LEU A 19 4.27 -3.37 19.94
CA LEU A 19 4.04 -4.44 20.92
C LEU A 19 5.30 -5.27 21.22
N SER A 20 6.24 -5.37 20.28
CA SER A 20 7.49 -6.11 20.48
C SER A 20 8.47 -5.42 21.44
N VAL A 21 8.34 -4.10 21.67
CA VAL A 21 9.22 -3.35 22.57
C VAL A 21 8.46 -3.02 23.87
N PRO A 22 8.88 -3.53 25.04
CA PRO A 22 8.14 -3.36 26.29
C PRO A 22 7.97 -1.89 26.71
N ALA A 23 8.93 -1.02 26.40
CA ALA A 23 8.83 0.42 26.65
C ALA A 23 7.76 1.12 25.79
N LEU A 24 7.53 0.67 24.55
CA LEU A 24 6.47 1.18 23.68
C LEU A 24 5.12 0.57 24.04
N SER A 25 5.11 -0.70 24.44
CA SER A 25 3.89 -1.40 24.86
C SER A 25 3.19 -0.70 26.04
N ALA A 26 3.95 -0.13 26.98
CA ALA A 26 3.40 0.69 28.07
C ALA A 26 2.63 1.93 27.59
N GLN A 27 2.94 2.44 26.39
CA GLN A 27 2.29 3.58 25.74
C GLN A 27 1.40 3.15 24.56
N ALA A 28 1.08 1.85 24.43
CA ALA A 28 0.31 1.31 23.31
C ALA A 28 -1.05 2.01 23.13
N LYS A 29 -1.67 2.47 24.23
CA LYS A 29 -2.92 3.25 24.20
C LYS A 29 -2.84 4.49 23.31
N TYR A 30 -1.68 5.14 23.24
CA TYR A 30 -1.47 6.34 22.42
C TYR A 30 -0.77 6.01 21.10
N LEU A 31 0.15 5.04 21.12
CA LEU A 31 0.92 4.68 19.93
C LEU A 31 0.08 3.95 18.88
N ILE A 32 -0.88 3.10 19.27
CA ILE A 32 -1.72 2.39 18.30
C ILE A 32 -2.57 3.37 17.46
N PRO A 33 -3.29 4.35 18.04
CA PRO A 33 -3.95 5.40 17.27
C PRO A 33 -2.97 6.18 16.38
N GLY A 34 -1.75 6.46 16.86
CA GLY A 34 -0.70 7.10 16.07
C GLY A 34 -0.29 6.27 14.84
N VAL A 35 -0.12 4.96 15.01
CA VAL A 35 0.19 4.02 13.91
C VAL A 35 -0.93 3.99 12.87
N ILE A 36 -2.19 4.05 13.29
CA ILE A 36 -3.34 4.11 12.37
C ILE A 36 -3.24 5.36 11.50
N VAL A 37 -3.12 6.54 12.11
CA VAL A 37 -3.02 7.81 11.39
C VAL A 37 -1.81 7.83 10.47
N ALA A 38 -0.65 7.38 10.94
CA ALA A 38 0.57 7.28 10.14
C ALA A 38 0.37 6.36 8.92
N SER A 39 -0.28 5.20 9.10
CA SER A 39 -0.54 4.25 8.02
C SER A 39 -1.46 4.85 6.96
N PHE A 40 -2.49 5.59 7.35
CA PHE A 40 -3.37 6.30 6.41
C PHE A 40 -2.65 7.41 5.63
N VAL A 41 -1.69 8.11 6.24
CA VAL A 41 -0.90 9.16 5.56
C VAL A 41 0.13 8.57 4.60
N VAL A 42 0.80 7.48 4.99
CA VAL A 42 1.86 6.84 4.18
C VAL A 42 1.26 6.02 3.03
N THR A 43 0.09 5.41 3.21
CA THR A 43 -0.57 4.58 2.20
C THR A 43 -0.74 5.25 0.83
N PRO A 44 -1.31 6.46 0.68
CA PRO A 44 -1.50 7.08 -0.63
C PRO A 44 -0.17 7.39 -1.31
N LEU A 45 0.89 7.73 -0.55
CA LEU A 45 2.22 7.97 -1.09
C LEU A 45 2.80 6.70 -1.71
N LEU A 46 2.76 5.58 -0.97
CA LEU A 46 3.24 4.28 -1.48
C LEU A 46 2.36 3.74 -2.61
N CYS A 47 1.03 3.86 -2.49
CA CYS A 47 0.10 3.43 -3.52
C CYS A 47 0.35 4.21 -4.82
N GLY A 48 0.63 5.52 -4.75
CA GLY A 48 0.98 6.34 -5.92
C GLY A 48 2.24 5.84 -6.62
N LEU A 49 3.30 5.53 -5.86
CA LEU A 49 4.55 4.99 -6.41
C LEU A 49 4.35 3.61 -7.06
N VAL A 50 3.65 2.71 -6.38
CA VAL A 50 3.39 1.34 -6.87
C VAL A 50 2.49 1.38 -8.12
N ALA A 51 1.41 2.16 -8.09
CA ALA A 51 0.51 2.32 -9.22
C ALA A 51 1.24 2.94 -10.42
N ARG A 52 2.10 3.95 -10.21
CA ARG A 52 2.90 4.55 -11.28
C ARG A 52 3.86 3.53 -11.88
N ARG A 53 4.52 2.71 -11.06
CA ARG A 53 5.44 1.66 -11.53
C ARG A 53 4.71 0.57 -12.32
N MET A 54 3.49 0.20 -11.91
CA MET A 54 2.64 -0.72 -12.67
C MET A 54 2.14 -0.10 -13.97
N ARG A 55 1.77 1.18 -13.97
CA ARG A 55 1.34 1.90 -15.17
C ARG A 55 2.45 2.00 -16.22
N ILE A 56 3.70 2.25 -15.77
CA ILE A 56 4.88 2.26 -16.65
C ILE A 56 5.12 0.89 -17.30
N ARG A 57 4.85 -0.22 -16.59
CA ARG A 57 5.00 -1.59 -17.14
C ARG A 57 3.81 -2.04 -18.00
N ASN A 58 2.61 -1.49 -17.75
CA ASN A 58 1.37 -1.88 -18.43
C ASN A 58 1.05 -1.00 -19.65
N TRP A 59 1.89 -0.03 -20.01
CA TRP A 59 1.72 0.78 -21.22
C TRP A 59 2.11 0.06 -22.53
N GLY A 60 1.68 -1.20 -22.65
CA GLY A 60 1.41 -1.83 -23.94
C GLY A 60 0.01 -1.48 -24.46
N VAL A 61 -0.44 -0.22 -24.29
CA VAL A 61 -1.74 0.23 -24.83
C VAL A 61 -1.77 0.10 -26.36
N SER A 62 -0.60 0.08 -27.01
CA SER A 62 -0.45 -0.24 -28.43
C SER A 62 -1.02 -1.62 -28.77
N HIS A 63 -0.84 -2.63 -27.90
CA HIS A 63 -1.28 -4.01 -28.17
C HIS A 63 -2.78 -4.23 -27.93
N TRP A 64 -3.45 -3.34 -27.19
CA TRP A 64 -4.91 -3.38 -27.03
C TRP A 64 -5.66 -2.65 -28.17
N ARG A 65 -4.96 -1.82 -28.96
CA ARG A 65 -5.50 -1.15 -30.16
C ARG A 65 -5.23 -1.93 -31.45
N GLU A 66 -4.25 -2.81 -31.45
CA GLU A 66 -4.07 -3.85 -32.48
C GLU A 66 -5.22 -4.84 -32.30
N GLY A 67 -6.35 -4.60 -32.99
CA GLY A 67 -7.52 -5.46 -32.93
C GLY A 67 -7.11 -6.92 -33.14
N ASP A 68 -7.58 -7.77 -32.24
CA ASP A 68 -7.30 -9.20 -32.22
C ASP A 68 -7.64 -9.79 -33.60
N LEU A 69 -6.62 -10.35 -34.27
CA LEU A 69 -6.67 -10.91 -35.64
C LEU A 69 -7.69 -12.07 -35.79
N ILE A 70 -8.40 -12.41 -34.72
CA ILE A 70 -9.40 -13.46 -34.61
C ILE A 70 -10.82 -12.95 -34.95
N SER A 71 -11.04 -11.64 -35.00
CA SER A 71 -12.35 -11.05 -35.38
C SER A 71 -12.54 -10.87 -36.89
N GLY A 72 -11.72 -11.54 -37.71
CA GLY A 72 -11.83 -11.57 -39.18
C GLY A 72 -12.69 -12.72 -39.68
#